data_AF-A0A9R1QXA8-F1
#
_entry.id   AF-A0A9R1QXA8-F1
#
_cell.length_a   1.000
_cell.length_b   1.000
_cell.length_c   1.000
_cell.angle_alpha   90.00
_cell.angle_beta   90.00
_cell.angle_gamma   90.00
#
_symmetry.space_group_name_H-M   'P 1'
#
loop_
_entity.id
_entity.type
_entity.pdbx_description
1 polymer ?
#
loop_
_entity_poly.entity_id
_entity_poly.type
_entity_poly.pdbx_seq_one_letter_code
_entity_poly.pdbx_strand_id
1 'polypeptide(L)'
;MFQVHTGFPMAGSEDVRGLAASLGELHVEASPSREEGTNGHGNGDAAAAAAADDDVWGDASDSPGHDSDLKREWDHRQEQFHKMGYRDGITEGQKDVAQEGFNLGHRQSADVGFKWGLVRGITSALASLPNNLKEKLLLDAQPRGKLEDLHKSVQEISAEAALRLFHGSTLQDNRQPEESKLQTTTKDLLLLLHECPDVHVSEELKQVP
;
A
#
# COMPACT_ATOMS: atom_id res chain seq x y z
N MET A 1 38.84 -36.83 -4.93
CA MET A 1 39.44 -36.07 -3.80
C MET A 1 39.82 -34.70 -4.33
N PHE A 2 38.91 -33.73 -4.23
CA PHE A 2 39.21 -32.29 -4.39
C PHE A 2 38.27 -31.56 -3.44
N GLN A 3 38.86 -30.79 -2.53
CA GLN A 3 38.24 -30.17 -1.38
C GLN A 3 38.16 -28.67 -1.67
N VAL A 4 36.96 -28.11 -1.78
CA VAL A 4 36.75 -26.67 -1.93
C VAL A 4 36.45 -26.10 -0.55
N HIS A 5 37.39 -25.31 -0.03
CA HIS A 5 37.20 -24.54 1.21
C HIS A 5 36.23 -23.38 0.94
N THR A 6 35.07 -23.42 1.60
CA THR A 6 34.19 -22.26 1.78
C THR A 6 34.64 -21.50 3.03
N GLY A 7 35.36 -20.39 2.84
CA GLY A 7 35.63 -19.42 3.89
C GLY A 7 34.87 -18.13 3.61
N PHE A 8 33.84 -17.84 4.40
CA PHE A 8 33.18 -16.54 4.47
C PHE A 8 33.99 -15.63 5.42
N PRO A 9 34.53 -14.48 4.99
CA PRO A 9 34.96 -13.46 5.92
C PRO A 9 33.75 -12.66 6.39
N MET A 10 33.48 -12.71 7.70
CA MET A 10 32.64 -11.77 8.42
C MET A 10 33.32 -10.39 8.39
N ALA A 11 32.62 -9.40 7.82
CA ALA A 11 32.98 -7.98 7.93
C ALA A 11 31.86 -7.26 8.70
N GLY A 12 32.28 -6.34 9.56
CA GLY A 12 31.52 -5.78 10.65
C GLY A 12 30.27 -4.98 10.25
N SER A 13 29.35 -4.94 11.21
CA SER A 13 28.41 -3.84 11.47
C SER A 13 28.98 -2.52 11.00
N GLU A 14 28.39 -1.86 9.99
CA GLU A 14 28.00 -0.44 9.92
C GLU A 14 27.00 -0.23 8.74
N ASP A 15 25.98 0.61 8.99
CA ASP A 15 25.14 1.35 8.03
C ASP A 15 23.91 0.70 7.36
N VAL A 16 22.81 0.64 8.13
CA VAL A 16 21.45 0.35 7.64
C VAL A 16 20.76 1.56 6.98
N ARG A 17 21.50 2.61 6.57
CA ARG A 17 20.95 3.85 6.01
C ARG A 17 20.72 3.83 4.49
N GLY A 18 20.83 2.68 3.83
CA GLY A 18 20.72 2.58 2.37
C GLY A 18 19.32 2.31 1.80
N LEU A 19 18.33 1.90 2.59
CA LEU A 19 17.06 1.36 2.07
C LEU A 19 15.92 2.38 1.92
N ALA A 20 16.11 3.64 2.27
CA ALA A 20 15.04 4.65 2.28
C ALA A 20 15.03 5.61 1.08
N ALA A 21 15.90 5.42 0.08
CA ALA A 21 16.03 6.35 -1.04
C ALA A 21 15.48 5.75 -2.35
N SER A 22 14.20 5.41 -2.40
CA SER A 22 13.46 5.34 -3.67
C SER A 22 11.95 5.45 -3.44
N LEU A 23 11.51 6.51 -2.75
CA LEU A 23 10.13 6.98 -2.90
C LEU A 23 10.07 7.70 -4.25
N GLY A 24 9.64 6.99 -5.29
CA GLY A 24 9.32 7.59 -6.57
C GLY A 24 8.08 8.47 -6.43
N GLU A 25 8.19 9.74 -6.83
CA GLU A 25 7.03 10.61 -7.02
C GLU A 25 6.12 10.02 -8.12
N LEU A 26 4.83 9.90 -7.80
CA LEU A 26 3.82 9.39 -8.71
C LEU A 26 3.22 10.57 -9.48
N HIS A 27 3.78 10.84 -10.66
CA HIS A 27 3.29 11.86 -11.59
C HIS A 27 2.15 11.30 -12.45
N VAL A 28 0.96 11.86 -12.31
CA VAL A 28 -0.23 11.54 -13.13
C VAL A 28 -0.25 12.50 -14.33
N GLU A 29 0.03 11.99 -15.53
CA GLU A 29 -0.21 12.72 -16.79
C GLU A 29 -1.43 12.13 -17.48
N ALA A 30 -2.39 13.01 -17.79
CA ALA A 30 -3.59 12.69 -18.55
C ALA A 30 -3.27 12.77 -20.05
N SER A 31 -3.56 11.70 -20.80
CA SER A 31 -3.29 11.63 -22.24
C SER A 31 -4.16 12.62 -23.05
N PRO A 32 -3.59 13.34 -24.03
CA PRO A 32 -4.41 14.04 -25.02
C PRO A 32 -4.85 13.11 -26.14
N SER A 33 -6.08 13.35 -26.54
CA SER A 33 -6.91 12.67 -27.53
C SER A 33 -6.38 12.70 -28.96
N ARG A 34 -6.67 11.59 -29.65
CA ARG A 34 -6.46 11.27 -31.06
C ARG A 34 -7.07 12.30 -32.02
N GLU A 35 -6.28 12.76 -32.99
CA GLU A 35 -6.77 13.48 -34.15
C GLU A 35 -6.43 12.73 -35.45
N GLU A 36 -7.45 12.57 -36.27
CA GLU A 36 -7.51 11.83 -37.51
C GLU A 36 -7.27 12.80 -38.67
N GLY A 37 -6.32 12.50 -39.56
CA GLY A 37 -5.98 13.32 -40.72
C GLY A 37 -5.95 12.49 -41.99
N THR A 38 -6.88 12.76 -42.90
CA THR A 38 -7.11 12.04 -44.17
C THR A 38 -6.35 12.64 -45.36
N ASN A 39 -5.90 11.75 -46.25
CA ASN A 39 -5.83 11.81 -47.73
C ASN A 39 -4.86 12.76 -48.48
N GLY A 40 -4.13 12.16 -49.44
CA GLY A 40 -3.56 12.81 -50.62
C GLY A 40 -3.06 11.81 -51.67
N HIS A 41 -3.74 11.77 -52.83
CA HIS A 41 -3.59 10.85 -53.98
C HIS A 41 -2.42 11.21 -54.93
N GLY A 42 -1.90 10.19 -55.64
CA GLY A 42 -1.69 10.26 -57.09
C GLY A 42 -0.24 10.23 -57.62
N ASN A 43 0.14 9.13 -58.27
CA ASN A 43 0.37 9.10 -59.73
C ASN A 43 0.67 7.67 -60.21
N GLY A 44 0.01 7.28 -61.30
CA GLY A 44 0.26 6.05 -62.03
C GLY A 44 1.41 6.19 -63.01
N ASP A 45 1.95 5.06 -63.45
CA ASP A 45 1.82 4.65 -64.85
C ASP A 45 2.38 3.24 -65.08
N ALA A 46 1.78 2.58 -66.07
CA ALA A 46 1.83 1.16 -66.37
C ALA A 46 3.16 0.68 -66.95
N ALA A 47 3.51 -0.59 -66.70
CA ALA A 47 3.77 -1.56 -67.77
C ALA A 47 4.02 -2.96 -67.22
N ALA A 48 3.41 -3.92 -67.89
CA ALA A 48 3.52 -5.36 -67.77
C ALA A 48 4.94 -5.90 -67.53
N ALA A 49 5.06 -6.95 -66.71
CA ALA A 49 5.31 -8.30 -67.19
C ALA A 49 5.59 -9.26 -66.03
N ALA A 50 5.23 -10.51 -66.29
CA ALA A 50 5.65 -11.73 -65.61
C ALA A 50 4.98 -12.02 -64.26
N ALA A 51 4.15 -13.05 -64.31
CA ALA A 51 3.83 -13.90 -63.19
C ALA A 51 5.11 -14.25 -62.41
N ALA A 52 5.30 -13.58 -61.28
CA ALA A 52 5.79 -14.26 -60.11
C ALA A 52 4.56 -14.45 -59.26
N ASP A 53 4.24 -15.72 -59.02
CA ASP A 53 3.47 -16.15 -57.87
C ASP A 53 4.17 -15.51 -56.66
N ASP A 54 3.70 -14.34 -56.27
CA ASP A 54 4.15 -13.65 -55.06
C ASP A 54 3.47 -14.44 -53.96
N ASP A 55 4.09 -15.57 -53.63
CA ASP A 55 4.01 -16.14 -52.31
C ASP A 55 4.45 -15.01 -51.37
N VAL A 56 3.51 -14.13 -51.03
CA VAL A 56 3.60 -13.14 -49.96
C VAL A 56 3.83 -13.84 -48.61
N TRP A 57 3.59 -15.15 -48.60
CA TRP A 57 3.90 -16.12 -47.54
C TRP A 57 5.08 -17.04 -47.91
N GLY A 58 5.91 -16.63 -48.86
CA GLY A 58 7.04 -17.38 -49.39
C GLY A 58 8.06 -17.60 -48.31
N ASP A 59 8.02 -18.83 -47.79
CA ASP A 59 8.99 -19.50 -46.94
C ASP A 59 10.11 -18.62 -46.37
N ALA A 60 9.73 -17.63 -45.54
CA ALA A 60 10.69 -16.92 -44.71
C ALA A 60 11.32 -17.87 -43.68
N SER A 61 10.75 -19.08 -43.51
CA SER A 61 11.20 -20.09 -42.56
C SER A 61 12.55 -20.70 -42.96
N ASP A 62 12.84 -20.85 -44.26
CA ASP A 62 14.10 -21.43 -44.75
C ASP A 62 15.24 -20.40 -44.92
N SER A 63 15.02 -19.12 -44.54
CA SER A 63 16.10 -18.13 -44.54
C SER A 63 17.12 -18.44 -43.43
N PRO A 64 18.41 -18.62 -43.73
CA PRO A 64 19.43 -18.94 -42.72
C PRO A 64 19.55 -17.79 -41.70
N GLY A 65 18.88 -17.93 -40.56
CA GLY A 65 18.79 -16.90 -39.54
C GLY A 65 17.39 -16.70 -38.96
N HIS A 66 16.34 -17.10 -39.69
CA HIS A 66 14.95 -16.94 -39.24
C HIS A 66 14.67 -17.64 -37.90
N ASP A 67 15.10 -18.90 -37.74
CA ASP A 67 14.98 -19.62 -36.46
C ASP A 67 15.78 -18.97 -35.33
N SER A 68 16.93 -18.37 -35.65
CA SER A 68 17.75 -17.66 -34.66
C SER A 68 17.15 -16.31 -34.27
N ASP A 69 16.48 -15.64 -35.20
CA ASP A 69 15.74 -14.40 -34.97
C ASP A 69 14.50 -14.66 -34.13
N LEU A 70 13.72 -15.70 -34.46
CA LEU A 70 12.58 -16.15 -33.66
C LEU A 70 13.00 -16.53 -32.23
N LYS A 71 14.13 -17.23 -32.06
CA LYS A 71 14.65 -17.58 -30.73
C LYS A 71 15.08 -16.35 -29.94
N ARG A 72 15.82 -15.43 -30.57
CA ARG A 72 16.20 -14.15 -29.95
C ARG A 72 14.98 -13.34 -29.52
N GLU A 73 13.97 -13.28 -30.37
CA GLU A 73 12.71 -12.60 -30.13
C GLU A 73 11.89 -13.22 -29.01
N TRP A 74 11.86 -14.55 -28.94
CA TRP A 74 11.25 -15.30 -27.85
C TRP A 74 11.94 -15.00 -26.52
N ASP A 75 13.27 -15.15 -26.47
CA ASP A 75 14.07 -14.93 -25.26
C ASP A 75 13.91 -13.47 -24.78
N HIS A 76 13.90 -12.50 -25.70
CA HIS A 76 13.65 -11.10 -25.37
C HIS A 76 12.26 -10.88 -24.76
N ARG A 77 11.19 -11.39 -25.39
CA ARG A 77 9.82 -11.24 -24.86
C ARG A 77 9.67 -11.94 -23.51
N GLN A 78 10.26 -13.12 -23.35
CA GLN A 78 10.25 -13.87 -22.10
C GLN A 78 10.89 -13.05 -20.97
N GLU A 79 12.06 -12.45 -21.22
CA GLU A 79 12.70 -11.57 -20.24
C GLU A 79 11.86 -10.34 -19.89
N GLN A 80 11.22 -9.71 -20.89
CA GLN A 80 10.35 -8.56 -20.65
C GLN A 80 9.15 -8.94 -19.78
N PHE A 81 8.47 -10.04 -20.10
CA PHE A 81 7.31 -10.49 -19.33
C PHE A 81 7.69 -10.97 -17.92
N HIS A 82 8.84 -11.61 -17.75
CA HIS A 82 9.34 -11.96 -16.42
C HIS A 82 9.62 -10.72 -15.55
N LYS A 83 10.31 -9.72 -16.11
CA LYS A 83 10.62 -8.47 -15.41
C LYS A 83 9.34 -7.68 -15.09
N MET A 84 8.43 -7.60 -16.06
CA MET A 84 7.14 -6.93 -15.90
C MET A 84 6.28 -7.63 -14.85
N GLY A 85 6.13 -8.95 -14.94
CA GLY A 85 5.33 -9.73 -13.99
C GLY A 85 5.88 -9.70 -12.57
N TYR A 86 7.21 -9.70 -12.39
CA TYR A 86 7.81 -9.54 -11.05
C TYR A 86 7.53 -8.16 -10.46
N ARG A 87 7.69 -7.09 -11.27
CA ARG A 87 7.38 -5.72 -10.83
C ARG A 87 5.90 -5.55 -10.50
N ASP A 88 5.03 -6.10 -11.33
CA ASP A 88 3.58 -6.04 -11.12
C ASP A 88 3.17 -6.83 -9.88
N GLY A 89 3.71 -8.04 -9.68
CA GLY A 89 3.48 -8.82 -8.47
C GLY A 89 3.92 -8.12 -7.19
N ILE A 90 5.07 -7.44 -7.19
CA ILE A 90 5.48 -6.59 -6.04
C ILE A 90 4.51 -5.43 -5.84
N THR A 91 4.14 -4.76 -6.93
CA THR A 91 3.28 -3.58 -6.88
C THR A 91 1.89 -3.96 -6.36
N GLU A 92 1.34 -5.07 -6.82
CA GLU A 92 0.05 -5.59 -6.37
C GLU A 92 0.11 -6.06 -4.91
N GLY A 93 1.16 -6.79 -4.52
CA GLY A 93 1.34 -7.16 -3.11
C GLY A 93 1.49 -5.96 -2.18
N GLN A 94 2.14 -4.88 -2.62
CA GLN A 94 2.21 -3.63 -1.87
C GLN A 94 0.85 -2.95 -1.73
N LYS A 95 0.04 -2.94 -2.80
CA LYS A 95 -1.33 -2.42 -2.75
C LYS A 95 -2.20 -3.22 -1.79
N ASP A 96 -2.12 -4.54 -1.82
CA ASP A 96 -2.89 -5.42 -0.94
C ASP A 96 -2.58 -5.15 0.52
N VAL A 97 -1.30 -5.10 0.89
CA VAL A 97 -0.86 -4.77 2.26
C VAL A 97 -1.29 -3.36 2.67
N ALA A 98 -1.16 -2.37 1.77
CA ALA A 98 -1.60 -1.01 2.04
C ALA A 98 -3.13 -0.93 2.24
N GLN A 99 -3.90 -1.68 1.47
CA GLN A 99 -5.36 -1.72 1.56
C GLN A 99 -5.83 -2.38 2.86
N GLU A 100 -5.17 -3.44 3.32
CA GLU A 100 -5.44 -4.05 4.62
C GLU A 100 -5.22 -3.05 5.76
N GLY A 101 -4.10 -2.31 5.72
CA GLY A 101 -3.80 -1.25 6.67
C GLY A 101 -4.84 -0.13 6.66
N PHE A 102 -5.27 0.31 5.47
CA PHE A 102 -6.33 1.30 5.32
C PHE A 102 -7.66 0.79 5.89
N ASN A 103 -8.07 -0.43 5.55
CA ASN A 103 -9.33 -1.02 6.01
C ASN A 103 -9.37 -1.11 7.54
N LEU A 104 -8.26 -1.50 8.17
CA LEU A 104 -8.14 -1.54 9.63
C LEU A 104 -8.25 -0.14 10.24
N GLY A 105 -7.46 0.82 9.73
CA GLY A 105 -7.50 2.20 10.20
C GLY A 105 -8.86 2.86 10.01
N HIS A 106 -9.54 2.59 8.88
CA HIS A 106 -10.89 3.07 8.62
C HIS A 106 -11.89 2.50 9.63
N ARG A 107 -11.85 1.19 9.90
CA ARG A 107 -12.74 0.55 10.88
C ARG A 107 -12.56 1.16 12.29
N GLN A 108 -11.32 1.40 12.70
CA GLN A 108 -11.00 1.98 14.01
C GLN A 108 -11.39 3.46 14.12
N SER A 109 -11.21 4.22 13.04
CA SER A 109 -11.42 5.67 13.05
C SER A 109 -12.84 6.10 12.69
N ALA A 110 -13.62 5.30 11.95
CA ALA A 110 -14.92 5.70 11.42
C ALA A 110 -15.91 6.12 12.53
N ASP A 111 -16.06 5.32 13.58
CA ASP A 111 -16.99 5.61 14.68
C ASP A 111 -16.57 6.85 15.48
N VAL A 112 -15.29 6.95 15.84
CA VAL A 112 -14.75 8.10 16.59
C VAL A 112 -14.83 9.38 15.76
N GLY A 113 -14.45 9.29 14.48
CA GLY A 113 -14.51 10.40 13.53
C GLY A 113 -15.95 10.89 13.31
N PHE A 114 -16.91 9.97 13.21
CA PHE A 114 -18.33 10.31 13.12
C PHE A 114 -18.82 11.06 14.35
N LYS A 115 -18.55 10.56 15.56
CA LYS A 115 -18.93 11.21 16.82
C LYS A 115 -18.31 12.59 16.96
N TRP A 116 -17.03 12.74 16.61
CA TRP A 116 -16.33 14.02 16.61
C TRP A 116 -16.96 15.02 15.63
N GLY A 117 -17.21 14.57 14.40
CA GLY A 117 -17.88 15.38 13.37
C GLY A 117 -19.29 15.81 13.78
N LEU A 118 -20.04 14.93 14.44
CA LEU A 118 -21.38 15.23 14.93
C LEU A 118 -21.38 16.34 15.98
N VAL A 119 -20.50 16.24 16.98
CA VAL A 119 -20.38 17.28 18.03
C VAL A 119 -19.98 18.61 17.40
N ARG A 120 -19.00 18.62 16.49
CA ARG A 120 -18.56 19.82 15.79
C ARG A 120 -19.66 20.42 14.92
N GLY A 121 -20.42 19.59 14.21
CA GLY A 121 -21.53 20.03 13.38
C GLY A 121 -22.67 20.63 14.19
N ILE A 122 -23.15 19.93 15.23
CA ILE A 122 -24.25 20.39 16.08
C ILE A 122 -23.86 21.70 16.78
N THR A 123 -22.69 21.77 17.39
CA THR A 123 -22.22 22.98 18.09
C THR A 123 -22.05 24.15 17.13
N SER A 124 -21.55 23.92 15.92
CA SER A 124 -21.42 24.96 14.88
C SER A 124 -22.77 25.45 14.37
N ALA A 125 -23.72 24.54 14.13
CA ALA A 125 -25.07 24.88 13.68
C ALA A 125 -25.85 25.65 14.76
N LEU A 126 -25.66 25.28 16.02
CA LEU A 126 -26.26 26.02 17.13
C LEU A 126 -25.59 27.37 17.32
N ALA A 127 -24.26 27.47 17.16
CA ALA A 127 -23.53 28.74 17.25
C ALA A 127 -23.94 29.73 16.16
N SER A 128 -24.22 29.26 14.93
CA SER A 128 -24.66 30.09 13.81
C SER A 128 -26.10 30.60 13.91
N LEU A 129 -26.89 30.06 14.85
CA LEU A 129 -28.28 30.44 15.03
C LEU A 129 -28.41 31.84 15.69
N PRO A 130 -29.38 32.68 15.29
CA PRO A 130 -29.61 33.97 15.94
C PRO A 130 -30.16 33.80 17.38
N ASN A 131 -29.86 34.77 18.25
CA ASN A 131 -30.13 34.68 19.70
C ASN A 131 -31.61 34.46 20.03
N ASN A 132 -32.53 35.05 19.26
CA ASN A 132 -33.97 34.85 19.41
C ASN A 132 -34.42 33.39 19.20
N LEU A 133 -33.74 32.63 18.34
CA LEU A 133 -34.01 31.22 18.11
C LEU A 133 -33.32 30.35 19.16
N LYS A 134 -32.09 30.71 19.57
CA LYS A 134 -31.39 30.05 20.68
C LYS A 134 -32.20 30.13 21.97
N GLU A 135 -32.82 31.29 22.23
CA GLU A 135 -33.70 31.52 23.38
C GLU A 135 -34.95 30.63 23.38
N LYS A 136 -35.49 30.33 22.20
CA LYS A 136 -36.65 29.45 22.05
C LYS A 136 -36.30 27.96 22.14
N LEU A 137 -35.14 27.56 21.65
CA LEU A 137 -34.67 26.17 21.68
C LEU A 137 -34.13 25.76 23.05
N LEU A 138 -33.42 26.66 23.71
CA LEU A 138 -32.79 26.45 25.01
C LEU A 138 -33.36 27.49 25.96
N LEU A 139 -34.49 27.21 26.63
CA LEU A 139 -35.11 28.20 27.53
C LEU A 139 -34.19 28.64 28.67
N ASP A 140 -33.33 27.73 29.14
CA ASP A 140 -32.37 28.00 30.21
C ASP A 140 -31.07 28.64 29.67
N ALA A 141 -30.52 29.60 30.41
CA ALA A 141 -29.29 30.31 30.10
C ALA A 141 -28.03 29.46 30.39
N GLN A 142 -28.10 28.56 31.37
CA GLN A 142 -26.97 27.69 31.75
C GLN A 142 -26.51 26.75 30.62
N PRO A 143 -27.41 26.00 29.95
CA PRO A 143 -27.06 25.16 28.79
C PRO A 143 -26.48 25.93 27.62
N ARG A 144 -26.91 27.19 27.40
CA ARG A 144 -26.41 28.03 26.30
C ARG A 144 -24.94 28.37 26.50
N GLY A 145 -24.55 28.81 27.71
CA GLY A 145 -23.15 29.10 28.03
C GLY A 145 -22.26 27.87 27.85
N LYS A 146 -22.68 26.71 28.37
CA LYS A 146 -21.95 25.44 28.21
C LYS A 146 -21.78 25.04 26.74
N LEU A 147 -22.80 25.28 25.92
CA LEU A 147 -22.77 24.96 24.50
C LEU A 147 -21.82 25.89 23.73
N GLU A 148 -21.80 27.18 24.07
CA GLU A 148 -20.86 28.14 23.50
C GLU A 148 -19.42 27.81 23.89
N ASP A 149 -19.19 27.43 25.15
CA ASP A 149 -17.87 27.00 25.62
C ASP A 149 -17.43 25.70 24.93
N LEU A 150 -18.35 24.75 24.75
CA LEU A 150 -18.09 23.53 23.99
C LEU A 150 -17.78 23.83 22.52
N HIS A 151 -18.52 24.75 21.89
CA HIS A 151 -18.26 25.15 20.51
C HIS A 151 -16.85 25.75 20.36
N LYS A 152 -16.44 26.64 21.27
CA LYS A 152 -15.09 27.20 21.28
C LYS A 152 -14.03 26.11 21.43
N SER A 153 -14.19 25.23 22.42
CA SER A 153 -13.24 24.14 22.68
C SER A 153 -13.10 23.18 21.49
N VAL A 154 -14.21 22.79 20.86
CA VAL A 154 -14.20 21.90 19.69
C VAL A 154 -13.64 22.61 18.46
N GLN A 155 -13.88 23.92 18.32
CA GLN A 155 -13.38 24.71 17.19
C GLN A 155 -11.87 24.98 17.29
N GLU A 156 -11.33 25.12 18.51
CA GLU A 156 -9.90 25.27 18.77
C GLU A 156 -9.08 24.04 18.33
N ILE A 157 -9.69 22.85 18.40
CA ILE A 157 -9.02 21.60 18.01
C ILE A 157 -8.94 21.52 16.47
N SER A 158 -7.75 21.68 15.91
CA SER A 158 -7.52 21.51 14.47
C SER A 158 -7.75 20.06 14.02
N ALA A 159 -7.96 19.86 12.72
CA ALA A 159 -8.09 18.50 12.16
C ALA A 159 -6.85 17.64 12.45
N GLU A 160 -5.65 18.22 12.34
CA GLU A 160 -4.40 17.52 12.63
C GLU A 160 -4.23 17.22 14.12
N ALA A 161 -4.63 18.15 15.01
CA ALA A 161 -4.63 17.90 16.45
C ALA A 161 -5.57 16.74 16.81
N ALA A 162 -6.78 16.70 16.21
CA ALA A 162 -7.72 15.61 16.41
C ALA A 162 -7.16 14.25 15.94
N LEU A 163 -6.46 14.22 14.80
CA LEU A 163 -5.79 13.00 14.32
C LEU A 163 -4.69 12.53 15.26
N ARG A 164 -3.88 13.45 15.80
CA ARG A 164 -2.83 13.11 16.79
C ARG A 164 -3.43 12.56 18.08
N LEU A 165 -4.53 13.15 18.57
CA LEU A 165 -5.26 12.66 19.73
C LEU A 165 -5.82 11.25 19.49
N PHE A 166 -6.42 11.01 18.33
CA PHE A 166 -6.91 9.70 17.94
C PHE A 166 -5.79 8.65 17.86
N HIS A 167 -4.66 8.99 17.24
CA HIS A 167 -3.50 8.11 17.17
C HIS A 167 -2.97 7.77 18.57
N GLY A 168 -2.84 8.77 19.45
CA GLY A 168 -2.45 8.57 20.84
C GLY A 168 -3.41 7.66 21.62
N SER A 169 -4.73 7.82 21.41
CA SER A 169 -5.74 6.95 21.99
C SER A 169 -5.64 5.51 21.48
N THR A 170 -5.37 5.32 20.19
CA THR A 170 -5.23 4.00 19.57
C THR A 170 -4.02 3.25 20.13
N LEU A 171 -2.91 3.94 20.39
CA LEU A 171 -1.73 3.35 21.03
C LEU A 171 -1.99 2.92 22.48
N GLN A 172 -2.82 3.67 23.22
CA GLN A 172 -3.21 3.31 24.58
C GLN A 172 -4.14 2.08 24.59
N ASP A 173 -5.09 2.03 23.67
CA ASP A 173 -6.02 0.91 23.53
C ASP A 173 -5.29 -0.38 23.16
N ASN A 174 -4.35 -0.32 22.20
CA ASN A 174 -3.51 -1.47 21.83
C ASN A 174 -2.53 -1.94 22.92
N ARG A 175 -2.29 -1.15 23.97
CA ARG A 175 -1.43 -1.55 25.10
C ARG A 175 -2.13 -2.54 26.05
N GLN A 176 -3.46 -2.57 26.07
CA GLN A 176 -4.28 -3.43 26.95
C GLN A 176 -4.51 -4.89 26.43
N PRO A 177 -4.66 -5.18 25.12
CA PRO A 177 -4.94 -6.54 24.63
C PRO A 177 -3.72 -7.46 24.46
N GLU A 178 -2.50 -6.93 24.32
CA GLU A 178 -1.31 -7.76 24.10
C GLU A 178 -0.85 -8.49 25.36
N GLU A 179 -0.94 -7.87 26.55
CA GLU A 179 -0.53 -8.54 27.79
C GLU A 179 -1.43 -9.74 28.12
N SER A 180 -2.72 -9.65 27.83
CA SER A 180 -3.70 -10.71 28.12
C SER A 180 -3.65 -11.86 27.10
N LYS A 181 -3.44 -11.57 25.80
CA LYS A 181 -3.21 -12.62 24.79
C LYS A 181 -1.87 -13.33 24.98
N LEU A 182 -0.78 -12.59 25.21
CA LEU A 182 0.54 -13.18 25.43
C LEU A 182 0.57 -14.03 26.70
N GLN A 183 -0.11 -13.62 27.76
CA GLN A 183 -0.25 -14.46 28.96
C GLN A 183 -1.06 -15.74 28.70
N THR A 184 -2.09 -15.68 27.86
CA THR A 184 -2.91 -16.85 27.52
C THR A 184 -2.13 -17.81 26.63
N THR A 185 -1.47 -17.32 25.58
CA THR A 185 -0.60 -18.14 24.73
C THR A 185 0.60 -18.71 25.49
N THR A 186 1.18 -17.96 26.44
CA THR A 186 2.26 -18.48 27.31
C THR A 186 1.75 -19.62 28.21
N LYS A 187 0.53 -19.50 28.75
CA LYS A 187 -0.11 -20.55 29.55
C LYS A 187 -0.44 -21.78 28.70
N ASP A 188 -0.94 -21.59 27.49
CA ASP A 188 -1.27 -22.67 26.55
C ASP A 188 0.00 -23.42 26.10
N LEU A 189 1.09 -22.68 25.85
CA LEU A 189 2.40 -23.28 25.55
C LEU A 189 2.97 -24.05 26.75
N LEU A 190 2.83 -23.53 27.98
CA LEU A 190 3.25 -24.24 29.20
C LEU A 190 2.46 -25.53 29.42
N LEU A 191 1.15 -25.52 29.16
CA LEU A 191 0.30 -26.72 29.21
C LEU A 191 0.74 -27.76 28.19
N LEU A 192 1.00 -27.36 26.93
CA LEU A 192 1.50 -28.24 25.87
C LEU A 192 2.88 -28.83 26.20
N LEU A 193 3.76 -28.06 26.85
CA LEU A 193 5.07 -28.55 27.28
C LEU A 193 4.96 -29.60 28.40
N HIS A 194 3.97 -29.46 29.28
CA HIS A 194 3.73 -30.39 30.39
C HIS A 194 3.04 -31.69 29.94
N GLU A 195 2.30 -31.65 28.83
CA GLU A 195 1.71 -32.84 28.18
C GLU A 195 2.76 -33.67 27.40
N CYS A 196 3.92 -33.07 27.07
CA CYS A 196 5.02 -33.70 26.34
C CYS A 196 6.27 -33.89 27.24
N PRO A 197 6.38 -34.98 28.02
CA PRO A 197 7.49 -35.17 28.96
C PRO A 197 8.89 -35.34 28.32
N ASP A 198 8.98 -35.47 26.99
CA ASP A 198 10.23 -35.65 26.24
C ASP A 198 10.88 -34.35 25.73
N VAL A 199 10.28 -33.18 25.96
CA VAL A 199 10.89 -31.89 25.55
C VAL A 199 11.83 -31.38 26.64
N HIS A 200 13.10 -31.77 26.56
CA HIS A 200 14.16 -31.14 27.35
C HIS A 200 14.56 -29.81 26.69
N VAL A 201 14.09 -28.69 27.23
CA VAL A 201 14.66 -27.37 26.94
C VAL A 201 16.01 -27.31 27.64
N SER A 202 17.11 -27.43 26.89
CA SER A 202 18.45 -27.24 27.42
C SER A 202 18.60 -25.80 27.92
N GLU A 203 18.70 -25.62 29.23
CA GLU A 203 19.15 -24.37 29.84
C GLU A 203 20.64 -24.15 29.54
N GLU A 204 20.94 -23.60 28.37
CA GLU A 204 22.26 -23.03 28.06
C GLU A 204 22.06 -21.54 27.70
N LEU A 205 21.68 -20.77 28.72
CA LEU A 205 21.83 -19.32 28.73
C LEU A 205 22.20 -18.84 30.13
N LYS A 206 23.17 -19.54 30.72
CA LYS A 206 23.92 -19.02 31.86
C LYS A 206 25.39 -19.27 31.59
N GLN A 207 26.13 -18.18 31.48
CA GLN A 207 27.58 -18.07 31.29
C GLN A 207 28.05 -18.03 29.84
N VAL A 208 28.24 -16.81 29.35
CA VAL A 208 29.55 -16.41 28.80
C VAL A 208 29.88 -15.01 29.39
N PRO A 209 31.15 -14.73 29.76
CA PRO A 209 31.56 -13.62 30.63
C PRO A 209 31.43 -12.21 30.04
#